data_AF-A0A9Q9HXC0-F1
#
_entry.id   AF-A0A9Q9HXC0-F1
#
_cell.length_a   1.000
_cell.length_b   1.000
_cell.length_c   1.000
_cell.angle_alpha   90.00
_cell.angle_beta   90.00
_cell.angle_gamma   90.00
#
_symmetry.space_group_name_H-M   'P 1'
#
loop_
_entity.id
_entity.type
_entity.pdbx_description
1 polymer ?
#
loop_
_entity_poly.entity_id
_entity_poly.type
_entity_poly.pdbx_seq_one_letter_code
_entity_poly.pdbx_strand_id
1 'polypeptide(L)'
;MDSNFWAFQAKDWINILILGVTAFAVYIGPIRAVKITRREEVEALKLRQKAEIFASLMKTRRFQLDPEHVSSLDLIQVYFSEEETVLAAYKAYIRLLSRKLIPGVADESFWKERRCFH
;
A
#
# COMPACT_ATOMS: atom_id res chain seq x y z
N MET A 1 -52.39 38.66 28.52
CA MET A 1 -51.25 39.60 28.40
C MET A 1 -49.99 38.76 28.46
N ASP A 2 -49.76 37.87 27.47
CA ASP A 2 -48.93 36.67 27.72
C ASP A 2 -48.06 36.27 26.52
N SER A 3 -48.26 36.87 25.34
CA SER A 3 -47.55 36.51 24.10
C SER A 3 -46.05 36.82 24.14
N ASN A 4 -45.65 37.87 24.86
CA ASN A 4 -44.25 38.29 24.94
C ASN A 4 -43.39 37.39 25.85
N PHE A 5 -43.99 36.76 26.87
CA PHE A 5 -43.28 35.88 27.80
C PHE A 5 -42.90 34.55 27.13
N TRP A 6 -43.86 33.92 26.45
CA TRP A 6 -43.62 32.70 25.68
C TRP A 6 -42.65 32.91 24.52
N ALA A 7 -42.70 34.08 23.86
CA ALA A 7 -41.76 34.42 22.79
C ALA A 7 -40.31 34.59 23.30
N PHE A 8 -40.13 35.19 24.48
CA PHE A 8 -38.81 35.33 25.10
C PHE A 8 -38.22 33.97 25.48
N GLN A 9 -39.00 33.15 26.17
CA GLN A 9 -38.54 31.82 26.59
C GLN A 9 -38.21 30.94 25.39
N ALA A 10 -39.08 30.87 24.37
CA ALA A 10 -38.80 30.09 23.16
C ALA A 10 -37.51 30.52 22.44
N LYS A 11 -37.22 31.82 22.41
CA LYS A 11 -36.02 32.36 21.76
C LYS A 11 -34.74 31.95 22.49
N ASP A 12 -34.76 31.92 23.82
CA ASP A 12 -33.62 31.47 24.63
C ASP A 12 -33.35 29.98 24.44
N TRP A 13 -34.40 29.14 24.42
CA TRP A 13 -34.26 27.71 24.13
C TRP A 13 -33.68 27.45 22.74
N ILE A 14 -34.13 28.19 21.72
CA ILE A 14 -33.58 28.12 20.36
C ILE A 14 -32.10 28.51 20.35
N ASN A 15 -31.73 29.57 21.08
CA ASN A 15 -30.35 30.04 21.13
C ASN A 15 -29.41 29.02 21.76
N ILE A 16 -29.84 28.37 22.87
CA ILE A 16 -29.10 27.29 23.51
C ILE A 16 -28.93 26.09 22.57
N LEU A 17 -29.98 25.73 21.82
CA LEU A 17 -29.93 24.66 20.82
C LEU A 17 -28.88 24.96 19.75
N ILE A 18 -28.93 26.16 19.16
CA ILE A 18 -27.99 26.58 18.12
C ILE A 18 -26.56 26.53 18.66
N LEU A 19 -26.31 27.10 19.84
CA LEU A 19 -24.99 27.06 20.47
C LEU A 19 -24.49 25.63 20.69
N GLY A 20 -25.36 24.73 21.17
CA GLY A 20 -25.03 23.31 21.34
C GLY A 20 -24.65 22.63 20.02
N VAL A 21 -25.42 22.84 18.96
CA VAL A 21 -25.15 22.28 17.63
C VAL A 21 -23.86 22.85 17.04
N THR A 22 -23.64 24.16 17.15
CA THR A 22 -22.42 24.80 16.64
C THR A 22 -21.18 24.29 17.38
N ALA A 23 -21.23 24.22 18.71
CA ALA A 23 -20.12 23.68 19.50
C ALA A 23 -19.80 22.23 19.13
N PHE A 24 -20.84 21.40 18.97
CA PHE A 24 -20.69 20.00 18.55
C PHE A 24 -20.12 19.88 17.12
N ALA A 25 -20.58 20.71 16.19
CA ALA A 25 -20.09 20.73 14.82
C ALA A 25 -18.60 21.13 14.76
N VAL A 26 -18.20 22.17 15.51
CA VAL A 26 -16.80 22.62 15.62
C VAL A 26 -15.92 21.53 16.23
N TYR A 27 -16.44 20.73 17.16
CA TYR A 27 -15.70 19.62 17.75
C TYR A 27 -15.56 18.41 16.80
N ILE A 28 -16.64 18.04 16.09
CA ILE A 28 -16.64 16.85 15.21
C ILE A 28 -15.91 17.10 13.88
N GLY A 29 -15.98 18.33 13.35
CA GLY A 29 -15.31 18.71 12.11
C GLY A 29 -13.84 18.25 12.04
N PRO A 30 -12.96 18.69 12.95
CA PRO A 30 -11.55 18.32 12.92
C PRO A 30 -11.33 16.83 13.12
N ILE A 31 -12.11 16.16 13.99
CA ILE A 31 -11.98 14.72 14.22
C ILE A 31 -12.24 13.93 12.94
N ARG A 32 -13.26 14.31 12.16
CA ARG A 32 -13.53 13.65 10.87
C ARG A 32 -12.50 14.00 9.81
N ALA A 33 -12.08 15.26 9.73
CA ALA A 33 -11.06 15.70 8.79
C ALA A 33 -9.76 14.90 8.97
N VAL A 34 -9.27 14.80 10.22
CA VAL A 34 -8.04 14.06 10.55
C VAL A 34 -8.17 12.56 10.25
N LYS A 35 -9.36 11.97 10.45
CA LYS A 35 -9.57 10.55 10.12
C LYS A 35 -9.51 10.28 8.62
N ILE A 36 -10.02 11.19 7.80
CA ILE A 36 -10.00 11.06 6.34
C ILE A 36 -8.56 11.24 5.84
N THR A 37 -7.89 12.32 6.23
CA THR A 37 -6.51 12.59 5.81
C THR A 37 -5.56 11.46 6.21
N ARG A 38 -5.70 10.93 7.43
CA ARG A 38 -4.86 9.82 7.90
C ARG A 38 -5.03 8.55 7.07
N ARG A 39 -6.23 8.26 6.55
CA ARG A 39 -6.47 7.07 5.71
C ARG A 39 -5.81 7.24 4.35
N GLU A 40 -6.02 8.38 3.71
CA GLU A 40 -5.41 8.71 2.41
C GLU A 40 -3.88 8.71 2.50
N GLU A 41 -3.32 9.26 3.58
CA GLU A 41 -1.88 9.26 3.83
C GLU A 41 -1.32 7.83 3.97
N VAL A 42 -1.98 6.95 4.72
CA VAL A 42 -1.52 5.57 4.91
C VAL A 42 -1.53 4.80 3.58
N GLU A 43 -2.57 4.97 2.77
CA GLU A 43 -2.64 4.32 1.44
C GLU A 43 -1.59 4.89 0.48
N ALA A 44 -1.43 6.22 0.44
CA ALA A 44 -0.41 6.87 -0.38
C ALA A 44 1.01 6.46 0.03
N LEU A 45 1.29 6.31 1.33
CA LEU A 45 2.57 5.86 1.84
C LEU A 45 2.87 4.42 1.41
N LYS A 46 1.88 3.51 1.51
CA LYS A 46 2.03 2.12 1.03
C LYS A 46 2.36 2.08 -0.47
N LEU A 47 1.67 2.88 -1.28
CA LEU A 47 1.93 2.97 -2.72
C LEU A 47 3.33 3.53 -3.03
N ARG A 48 3.76 4.57 -2.31
CA ARG A 48 5.10 5.16 -2.45
C ARG A 48 6.20 4.15 -2.10
N GLN A 49 6.05 3.42 -1.01
CA GLN A 49 7.01 2.37 -0.60
C GLN A 49 7.10 1.26 -1.66
N LYS A 50 5.96 0.78 -2.16
CA LYS A 50 5.91 -0.21 -3.26
C LYS A 50 6.62 0.31 -4.52
N ALA A 51 6.39 1.58 -4.89
CA ALA A 51 7.02 2.20 -6.05
C ALA A 51 8.54 2.40 -5.89
N GLU A 52 9.00 2.73 -4.69
CA GLU A 52 10.42 2.89 -4.38
C GLU A 52 11.18 1.56 -4.48
N ILE A 53 10.63 0.47 -3.94
CA ILE A 53 11.18 -0.88 -4.07
C ILE A 53 11.28 -1.27 -5.56
N PHE A 54 10.22 -1.03 -6.32
CA PHE A 54 10.21 -1.30 -7.76
C PHE A 54 11.24 -0.46 -8.53
N ALA A 55 11.35 0.83 -8.19
CA ALA A 55 12.34 1.72 -8.78
C ALA A 55 13.77 1.25 -8.45
N SER A 56 14.03 0.80 -7.22
CA SER A 56 15.32 0.23 -6.82
C SER A 56 15.70 -1.01 -7.65
N LEU A 57 14.75 -1.92 -7.85
CA LEU A 57 14.95 -3.12 -8.70
C LEU A 57 15.23 -2.76 -10.16
N MET A 58 14.55 -1.73 -10.68
CA MET A 58 14.77 -1.27 -12.05
C MET A 58 16.14 -0.59 -12.21
N LYS A 59 16.59 0.16 -11.21
CA LYS A 59 17.93 0.77 -11.19
C LYS A 59 19.03 -0.29 -11.17
N THR A 60 18.86 -1.32 -10.35
CA THR A 60 19.86 -2.39 -10.14
C THR A 60 19.76 -3.54 -11.15
N ARG A 61 18.83 -3.47 -12.11
CA ARG A 61 18.57 -4.51 -13.14
C ARG A 61 19.82 -4.97 -13.91
N ARG A 62 20.80 -4.08 -14.08
CA ARG A 62 22.04 -4.33 -14.84
C ARG A 62 23.10 -5.09 -14.01
N PHE A 63 23.01 -5.03 -12.67
CA PHE A 63 23.91 -5.68 -11.72
C PHE A 63 23.11 -6.63 -10.81
N GLN A 64 22.68 -7.76 -11.39
CA GLN A 64 21.74 -8.71 -10.75
C GLN A 64 22.29 -9.43 -9.49
N LEU A 65 23.57 -9.27 -9.17
CA LEU A 65 24.24 -9.88 -8.01
C LEU A 65 24.76 -8.85 -7.02
N ASP A 66 24.44 -7.57 -7.20
CA ASP A 66 24.78 -6.55 -6.22
C ASP A 66 23.94 -6.77 -4.93
N PRO A 67 24.53 -6.62 -3.72
CA PRO A 67 23.81 -6.71 -2.46
C PRO A 67 22.57 -5.82 -2.38
N GLU A 68 22.58 -4.66 -3.04
CA GLU A 68 21.46 -3.73 -3.12
C GLU A 68 20.27 -4.32 -3.90
N HIS A 69 20.55 -5.12 -4.93
CA HIS A 69 19.54 -5.79 -5.75
C HIS A 69 18.79 -6.88 -4.95
N VAL A 70 19.54 -7.77 -4.27
CA VAL A 70 18.94 -8.85 -3.47
C VAL A 70 18.20 -8.32 -2.24
N SER A 71 18.69 -7.25 -1.61
CA SER A 71 17.97 -6.56 -0.53
C SER A 71 16.61 -6.05 -1.02
N SER A 72 16.58 -5.39 -2.19
CA SER A 72 15.34 -4.91 -2.80
C SER A 72 14.37 -6.04 -3.18
N LEU A 73 14.89 -7.21 -3.56
CA LEU A 73 14.09 -8.42 -3.86
C LEU A 73 13.44 -9.01 -2.62
N ASP A 74 14.11 -9.00 -1.46
CA ASP A 74 13.54 -9.49 -0.20
C ASP A 74 12.37 -8.62 0.27
N LEU A 75 12.50 -7.29 0.11
CA LEU A 75 11.43 -6.34 0.41
C LEU A 75 10.15 -6.62 -0.39
N ILE A 76 10.23 -7.22 -1.59
CA ILE A 76 9.03 -7.58 -2.35
C ILE A 76 8.17 -8.60 -1.58
N GLN A 77 8.78 -9.61 -0.95
CA GLN A 77 8.03 -10.62 -0.21
C GLN A 77 7.28 -10.02 0.99
N VAL A 78 7.84 -8.98 1.60
CA VAL A 78 7.22 -8.28 2.73
C VAL A 78 6.10 -7.34 2.26
N TYR A 79 6.40 -6.44 1.31
CA TYR A 79 5.50 -5.36 0.90
C TYR A 79 4.42 -5.79 -0.11
N PHE A 80 4.62 -6.90 -0.82
CA PHE A 80 3.67 -7.44 -1.81
C PHE A 80 3.12 -8.82 -1.39
N SER A 81 3.16 -9.14 -0.09
CA SER A 81 2.61 -10.39 0.47
C SER A 81 1.12 -10.59 0.16
N GLU A 82 0.35 -9.51 0.08
CA GLU A 82 -1.08 -9.53 -0.26
C GLU A 82 -1.34 -9.66 -1.78
N GLU A 83 -0.32 -9.49 -2.62
CA GLU A 83 -0.44 -9.42 -4.08
C GLU A 83 0.10 -10.70 -4.73
N GLU A 84 -0.70 -11.76 -4.76
CA GLU A 84 -0.29 -13.09 -5.22
C GLU A 84 0.28 -13.09 -6.66
N THR A 85 -0.23 -12.22 -7.52
CA THR A 85 0.22 -12.08 -8.92
C THR A 85 1.66 -11.58 -9.01
N VAL A 86 2.02 -10.58 -8.20
CA VAL A 86 3.38 -10.03 -8.12
C VAL A 86 4.31 -11.07 -7.52
N LEU A 87 3.86 -11.76 -6.48
CA LEU A 87 4.64 -12.80 -5.81
C LEU A 87 4.91 -14.01 -6.71
N ALA A 88 3.96 -14.37 -7.58
CA ALA A 88 4.12 -15.42 -8.58
C ALA A 88 5.16 -15.04 -9.65
N ALA A 89 5.10 -13.82 -10.18
CA ALA A 89 6.07 -13.30 -11.14
C ALA A 89 7.48 -13.21 -10.52
N TYR A 90 7.57 -12.77 -9.26
CA TYR A 90 8.81 -12.73 -8.49
C TYR A 90 9.41 -14.14 -8.32
N LYS A 91 8.63 -15.13 -7.89
CA LYS A 91 9.09 -16.52 -7.76
C LYS A 91 9.59 -17.08 -9.09
N ALA A 92 8.91 -16.78 -10.19
CA ALA A 92 9.36 -17.17 -11.53
C ALA A 92 10.70 -16.50 -11.90
N TYR A 93 10.88 -15.22 -11.55
CA TYR A 93 12.12 -14.48 -11.77
C TYR A 93 13.30 -15.07 -10.98
N ILE A 94 13.13 -15.32 -9.68
CA ILE A 94 14.16 -15.95 -8.84
C ILE A 94 14.56 -17.33 -9.36
N ARG A 95 13.57 -18.14 -9.82
CA ARG A 95 13.83 -19.46 -10.42
C ARG A 95 14.70 -19.35 -11.68
N LEU A 96 14.46 -18.35 -12.53
CA LEU A 96 15.29 -18.10 -13.72
C LEU A 96 16.70 -17.63 -13.35
N LEU A 97 16.83 -16.77 -12.35
CA LEU A 97 18.13 -16.28 -11.89
C LEU A 97 18.97 -17.41 -11.28
N SER A 98 18.36 -18.25 -10.43
CA SER A 98 18.99 -19.44 -9.85
C SER A 98 19.50 -20.40 -10.92
N ARG A 99 18.73 -20.62 -12.00
CA ARG A 99 19.17 -21.46 -13.15
C ARG A 99 20.41 -20.91 -13.85
N LYS A 100 20.56 -19.58 -13.92
CA LYS A 100 21.66 -18.92 -14.62
C LYS A 100 22.95 -18.87 -13.79
N LEU A 101 22.83 -18.98 -12.46
CA LEU A 101 23.95 -18.87 -11.52
C LEU A 101 24.77 -20.15 -11.36
N ILE A 102 24.36 -21.27 -11.99
CA ILE A 102 25.08 -22.54 -11.94
C ILE A 102 25.78 -22.78 -13.30
N PRO A 103 26.95 -22.17 -13.57
CA PRO A 103 27.75 -22.49 -14.75
C PRO A 103 28.42 -23.84 -14.51
N GLY A 104 27.82 -24.92 -15.03
CA GLY A 104 28.40 -26.27 -14.98
C GLY A 104 27.43 -27.38 -14.59
N VAL A 105 26.29 -27.05 -13.96
CA VAL A 105 25.14 -27.95 -13.91
C VAL A 105 24.32 -27.63 -15.14
N ALA A 106 24.86 -27.99 -16.30
CA ALA A 106 24.04 -28.17 -17.49
C ALA A 106 22.94 -29.14 -17.09
N ASP A 107 21.72 -28.63 -17.05
CA ASP A 107 20.51 -29.40 -16.86
C ASP A 107 20.48 -30.54 -17.90
N GLU A 108 20.92 -31.73 -17.51
CA GLU A 108 20.91 -32.91 -18.37
C GLU A 108 19.47 -33.31 -18.78
N SER A 109 18.44 -32.73 -18.16
CA SER A 109 17.05 -32.91 -18.60
C SER A 109 16.75 -32.17 -19.91
N PHE A 110 17.40 -31.04 -20.19
CA PHE A 110 17.21 -30.28 -21.44
C PHE A 110 17.72 -31.04 -22.68
N TRP A 111 18.74 -31.90 -22.51
CA TRP A 111 19.28 -32.74 -23.59
C TRP A 111 18.66 -34.15 -23.65
N LYS A 112 17.93 -34.59 -22.62
CA LYS A 112 17.17 -35.85 -22.65
C LYS A 112 15.93 -35.75 -23.52
N GLU A 113 15.26 -34.59 -23.52
CA GLU A 113 14.03 -34.38 -24.28
C GLU A 113 14.27 -34.30 -25.81
N ARG A 114 15.47 -33.86 -26.23
CA ARG A 114 15.86 -33.78 -27.65
C ARG A 114 16.43 -35.05 -28.26
N ARG A 115 16.79 -36.05 -27.45
CA ARG A 115 17.38 -37.33 -27.91
C ARG A 115 16.37 -38.47 -28.08
N CYS A 116 15.11 -38.27 -27.72
CA CYS A 116 14.04 -39.25 -27.97
C CYS A 116 13.30 -39.03 -29.30
N PHE A 117 13.74 -38.06 -30.11
CA PHE A 117 13.13 -37.73 -31.41
C PHE A 117 14.07 -37.96 -32.60
N HIS A 118 15.03 -38.89 -32.45
CA HIS A 118 15.83 -39.43 -33.54
C HIS A 118 15.93 -40.95 -33.40
#